data_AF-A0A2M7KFI1-F1
#
_entry.id   AF-A0A2M7KFI1-F1
#
_cell.length_a   1.000
_cell.length_b   1.000
_cell.length_c   1.000
_cell.angle_alpha   90.00
_cell.angle_beta   90.00
_cell.angle_gamma   90.00
#
_symmetry.space_group_name_H-M   'P 1'
#
loop_
_entity.id
_entity.type
_entity.pdbx_description
1 polymer ?
#
loop_
_entity_poly.entity_id
_entity_poly.type
_entity_poly.pdbx_seq_one_letter_code
_entity_poly.pdbx_strand_id
1 'polypeptide(L)'
;DLRKFFPSLDHEILLSILARKIGCRRTLDLLRLIVESSNPQEPMAAYFPGDNLFTPHERRRGLPIGNLTSQFFANVYLNPFDHFVKEELGCRFYIRYCDDFVIFENDKRALGRLVERLADRLSAVRLRLHERKCQVRRVDEGVDFLGYRIWPTHRRLRRDSVLRFKRRRRHLRDARRAGDTDLAHVRASVASWMGHAQHADTWQLRRTLETFAW
;
A
#
# COMPACT_ATOMS: atom_id res chain seq x y z
N ASP A 1 3.09 -6.39 -1.93
CA ASP A 1 3.57 -5.01 -2.08
C ASP A 1 4.22 -4.80 -3.44
N LEU A 2 3.95 -3.64 -4.03
CA LEU A 2 4.53 -3.19 -5.29
C LEU A 2 5.67 -2.21 -5.02
N ARG A 3 6.71 -2.25 -5.86
CA ARG A 3 7.84 -1.33 -5.71
C ARG A 3 7.43 0.08 -6.15
N LYS A 4 7.52 1.06 -5.24
CA LYS A 4 7.25 2.48 -5.51
C LYS A 4 5.96 2.68 -6.32
N PHE A 5 4.84 2.16 -5.84
CA PHE A 5 3.61 2.03 -6.63
C PHE A 5 3.17 3.33 -7.31
N PHE A 6 2.90 4.39 -6.54
CA PHE A 6 2.43 5.68 -7.09
C PHE A 6 3.40 6.29 -8.11
N PRO A 7 4.72 6.38 -7.86
CA PRO A 7 5.69 6.83 -8.88
C PRO A 7 5.78 5.95 -10.13
N SER A 8 5.36 4.68 -10.06
CA SER A 8 5.52 3.71 -11.14
C SER A 8 4.33 3.64 -12.11
N LEU A 9 3.19 4.25 -11.78
CA LEU A 9 1.98 4.18 -12.58
C LEU A 9 2.16 4.84 -13.95
N ASP A 10 2.04 4.07 -15.02
CA ASP A 10 2.21 4.58 -16.38
C ASP A 10 0.97 5.36 -16.85
N HIS A 11 1.17 6.58 -17.34
CA HIS A 11 0.05 7.47 -17.70
C HIS A 11 -0.77 6.93 -18.86
N GLU A 12 -0.11 6.42 -19.91
CA GLU A 12 -0.81 5.92 -21.09
C GLU A 12 -1.59 4.65 -20.77
N ILE A 13 -1.03 3.75 -19.94
CA ILE A 13 -1.74 2.53 -19.51
C ILE A 13 -2.97 2.92 -18.69
N LEU A 14 -2.84 3.84 -17.73
CA LEU A 14 -3.97 4.33 -16.95
C LEU A 14 -5.08 4.91 -17.84
N LEU A 15 -4.71 5.80 -18.76
CA LEU A 15 -5.67 6.44 -19.68
C LEU A 15 -6.32 5.41 -20.61
N SER A 16 -5.59 4.39 -21.04
CA SER A 16 -6.14 3.28 -21.84
C SER A 16 -7.18 2.47 -21.05
N ILE A 17 -6.96 2.23 -19.76
CA ILE A 17 -7.90 1.51 -18.89
C ILE A 17 -9.18 2.34 -18.71
N LEU A 18 -9.04 3.64 -18.44
CA LEU A 18 -10.17 4.56 -18.29
C LEU A 18 -11.01 4.65 -19.58
N ALA A 19 -10.35 4.74 -20.74
CA ALA A 19 -11.02 4.83 -22.04
C ALA A 19 -11.86 3.60 -22.40
N ARG A 20 -11.58 2.42 -21.82
CA ARG A 20 -12.42 1.21 -22.02
C ARG A 20 -13.81 1.33 -21.41
N LYS A 21 -13.98 2.20 -20.41
CA LYS A 21 -15.24 2.35 -19.66
C LYS A 21 -15.91 3.70 -19.91
N ILE A 22 -15.14 4.73 -20.22
CA ILE A 22 -15.64 6.10 -20.39
C ILE A 22 -15.67 6.44 -21.89
N GLY A 23 -16.88 6.55 -22.46
CA GLY A 23 -17.06 6.97 -23.85
C GLY A 23 -17.04 8.49 -24.08
N CYS A 24 -17.23 9.30 -23.02
CA CYS A 24 -17.29 10.75 -23.15
C CYS A 24 -15.90 11.36 -23.38
N ARG A 25 -15.70 11.98 -24.56
CA ARG A 25 -14.43 12.58 -24.94
C ARG A 25 -13.98 13.69 -23.99
N ARG A 26 -14.88 14.61 -23.63
CA ARG A 26 -14.59 15.73 -22.72
C ARG A 26 -14.11 15.26 -21.36
N THR A 27 -14.69 14.17 -20.85
CA THR A 27 -14.27 13.57 -19.58
C THR A 27 -12.88 12.95 -19.69
N LEU A 28 -12.59 12.23 -20.77
CA LEU A 28 -11.25 11.68 -21.01
C LEU A 28 -10.18 12.76 -21.15
N ASP A 29 -10.50 13.87 -21.81
CA ASP A 29 -9.57 15.00 -21.95
C ASP A 29 -9.29 15.66 -20.59
N LEU A 30 -10.31 15.80 -19.72
CA LEU A 30 -10.12 16.27 -18.34
C LEU A 30 -9.28 15.31 -17.50
N LEU A 31 -9.53 14.00 -17.60
CA LEU A 31 -8.76 12.98 -16.88
C LEU A 31 -7.30 12.98 -17.32
N ARG A 32 -7.06 13.10 -18.64
CA ARG A 32 -5.72 13.27 -19.21
C ARG A 32 -5.04 14.50 -18.63
N LEU A 33 -5.70 15.66 -18.61
CA LEU A 33 -5.16 16.88 -18.04
C LEU A 33 -4.74 16.69 -16.58
N ILE A 34 -5.59 16.04 -15.77
CA ILE A 34 -5.29 15.77 -14.34
C ILE A 34 -4.07 14.86 -14.19
N VAL A 35 -4.00 13.79 -14.97
CA VAL A 35 -2.90 12.81 -14.91
C VAL A 35 -1.59 13.44 -15.40
N GLU A 36 -1.60 14.15 -16.52
CA GLU A 36 -0.42 14.78 -17.12
C GLU A 36 0.08 16.02 -16.36
N SER A 37 -0.78 16.63 -15.52
CA SER A 37 -0.41 17.70 -14.59
C SER A 37 0.20 17.19 -13.28
N SER A 38 0.55 15.89 -13.20
CA SER A 38 1.22 15.33 -12.02
C SER A 38 2.55 16.03 -11.73
N ASN A 39 2.84 16.28 -10.45
CA ASN A 39 4.15 16.79 -10.02
C ASN A 39 5.29 15.86 -10.48
N PRO A 40 6.51 16.40 -10.72
CA PRO A 40 7.67 15.58 -11.02
C PRO A 40 7.84 14.45 -10.00
N GLN A 41 8.00 13.23 -10.50
CA GLN A 41 8.21 12.05 -9.68
C GLN A 41 9.68 11.66 -9.67
N GLU A 42 10.08 10.88 -8.67
CA GLU A 42 11.45 10.36 -8.59
C GLU A 42 11.82 9.62 -9.90
N PRO A 43 13.00 9.89 -10.48
CA PRO A 43 13.47 9.18 -11.66
C PRO A 43 13.59 7.68 -11.36
N MET A 44 13.06 6.85 -12.25
CA MET A 44 13.13 5.40 -12.11
C MET A 44 13.41 4.76 -13.46
N ALA A 45 14.67 4.46 -13.79
CA ALA A 45 14.98 3.70 -14.99
C ALA A 45 14.55 2.23 -14.81
N ALA A 46 13.28 1.94 -15.07
CA ALA A 46 12.74 0.60 -15.08
C ALA A 46 12.41 0.22 -16.53
N TYR A 47 13.10 -0.81 -17.01
CA TYR A 47 12.87 -1.42 -18.31
C TYR A 47 11.90 -2.60 -18.18
N PHE A 48 11.03 -2.74 -19.14
CA PHE A 48 10.09 -3.85 -19.26
C PHE A 48 10.28 -4.55 -20.60
N PRO A 49 9.79 -5.80 -20.76
CA PRO A 49 9.90 -6.51 -22.02
C PRO A 49 9.35 -5.67 -23.20
N GLY A 50 10.15 -5.52 -24.25
CA GLY A 50 9.82 -4.70 -25.43
C GLY A 50 10.31 -3.25 -25.37
N ASP A 51 10.91 -2.81 -24.26
CA ASP A 51 11.50 -1.46 -24.16
C ASP A 51 12.79 -1.33 -24.99
N ASN A 52 12.99 -0.14 -25.53
CA ASN A 52 14.28 0.31 -26.08
C ASN A 52 15.01 1.20 -25.03
N LEU A 53 16.19 1.71 -25.41
CA LEU A 53 17.01 2.55 -24.52
C LEU A 53 16.32 3.85 -24.07
N PHE A 54 15.41 4.39 -24.88
CA PHE A 54 14.75 5.68 -24.66
C PHE A 54 13.36 5.56 -24.01
N THR A 55 12.76 4.37 -24.03
CA THR A 55 11.39 4.14 -23.52
C THR A 55 11.16 4.65 -22.09
N PRO A 56 12.09 4.49 -21.12
CA PRO A 56 11.87 5.03 -19.77
C PRO A 56 11.83 6.56 -19.67
N HIS A 57 12.31 7.26 -20.70
CA HIS A 57 12.33 8.72 -20.79
C HIS A 57 11.15 9.27 -21.60
N GLU A 58 10.66 8.51 -22.58
CA GLU A 58 9.50 8.88 -23.40
C GLU A 58 8.17 8.71 -22.65
N ARG A 59 8.08 7.66 -21.82
CA ARG A 59 6.85 7.33 -21.10
C ARG A 59 6.73 8.12 -19.81
N ARG A 60 5.70 8.97 -19.75
CA ARG A 60 5.33 9.68 -18.51
C ARG A 60 4.73 8.73 -17.48
N ARG A 61 5.10 8.96 -16.23
CA ARG A 61 4.69 8.11 -15.10
C ARG A 61 4.48 8.88 -13.82
N GLY A 62 3.70 8.21 -12.99
CA GLY A 62 3.46 8.45 -11.60
C GLY A 62 2.37 9.46 -11.30
N LEU A 63 1.75 9.30 -10.14
CA LEU A 63 0.64 10.13 -9.69
C LEU A 63 0.98 10.83 -8.38
N PRO A 64 0.51 12.07 -8.16
CA PRO A 64 0.80 12.80 -6.93
C PRO A 64 0.12 12.13 -5.74
N ILE A 65 0.90 11.83 -4.70
CA ILE A 65 0.40 11.30 -3.42
C ILE A 65 -0.33 12.43 -2.70
N GLY A 66 -1.57 12.17 -2.25
CA GLY A 66 -2.40 13.12 -1.50
C GLY A 66 -3.59 13.69 -2.27
N ASN A 67 -3.65 13.51 -3.59
CA ASN A 67 -4.87 13.83 -4.36
C ASN A 67 -5.84 12.62 -4.34
N LEU A 68 -7.13 12.90 -4.09
CA LEU A 68 -8.20 11.89 -4.10
C LEU A 68 -8.28 11.15 -5.44
N THR A 69 -8.11 11.87 -6.55
CA THR A 69 -8.15 11.28 -7.90
C THR A 69 -7.02 10.28 -8.09
N SER A 70 -5.80 10.57 -7.62
CA SER A 70 -4.67 9.64 -7.67
C SER A 70 -4.96 8.33 -6.93
N GLN A 71 -5.59 8.40 -5.75
CA GLN A 71 -5.95 7.21 -4.97
C GLN A 71 -6.98 6.35 -5.70
N PHE A 72 -7.95 6.99 -6.35
CA PHE A 72 -8.93 6.28 -7.16
C PHE A 72 -8.30 5.66 -8.42
N PHE A 73 -7.47 6.42 -9.15
CA PHE A 73 -6.77 5.94 -10.34
C PHE A 73 -5.84 4.78 -10.04
N ALA A 74 -5.15 4.78 -8.90
CA ALA A 74 -4.37 3.65 -8.42
C ALA A 74 -5.20 2.35 -8.36
N ASN A 75 -6.44 2.43 -7.84
CA ASN A 75 -7.34 1.28 -7.81
C ASN A 75 -7.85 0.86 -9.19
N VAL A 76 -8.18 1.83 -10.05
CA VAL A 76 -8.58 1.57 -11.44
C VAL A 76 -7.44 0.87 -12.21
N TYR A 77 -6.20 1.31 -11.98
CA TYR A 77 -5.02 0.74 -12.64
C TYR A 77 -4.81 -0.74 -12.31
N LEU A 78 -5.05 -1.13 -11.05
CA LEU A 78 -4.90 -2.52 -10.60
C LEU A 78 -6.14 -3.38 -10.82
N ASN A 79 -7.28 -2.82 -11.23
CA ASN A 79 -8.49 -3.59 -11.43
C ASN A 79 -8.32 -4.73 -12.48
N PRO A 80 -7.68 -4.53 -13.65
CA PRO A 80 -7.39 -5.63 -14.57
C PRO A 80 -6.47 -6.72 -13.99
N PHE A 81 -5.62 -6.36 -13.02
CA PHE A 81 -4.80 -7.33 -12.30
C PHE A 81 -5.65 -8.13 -11.31
N ASP A 82 -6.58 -7.50 -10.60
CA ASP A 82 -7.51 -8.21 -9.71
C ASP A 82 -8.36 -9.24 -10.46
N HIS A 83 -8.90 -8.87 -11.63
CA HIS A 83 -9.64 -9.79 -12.49
C HIS A 83 -8.78 -10.98 -12.93
N PHE A 84 -7.54 -10.73 -13.35
CA PHE A 84 -6.58 -11.79 -13.65
C PHE A 84 -6.38 -12.75 -12.46
N VAL A 85 -6.17 -12.23 -11.25
CA VAL A 85 -5.95 -13.07 -10.05
C VAL A 85 -7.21 -13.87 -9.67
N LYS A 86 -8.39 -13.26 -9.75
CA LYS A 86 -9.64 -13.88 -9.28
C LYS A 86 -10.28 -14.79 -10.31
N GLU A 87 -10.29 -14.40 -11.57
CA GLU A 87 -11.07 -15.04 -12.63
C GLU A 87 -10.19 -15.96 -13.49
N GLU A 88 -8.98 -15.53 -13.86
CA GLU A 88 -8.09 -16.35 -14.70
C GLU A 88 -7.26 -17.34 -13.86
N LEU A 89 -6.67 -16.88 -12.76
CA LEU A 89 -5.86 -17.73 -11.88
C LEU A 89 -6.68 -18.51 -10.86
N GLY A 90 -7.94 -18.12 -10.63
CA GLY A 90 -8.85 -18.78 -9.69
C GLY A 90 -8.41 -18.69 -8.23
N CYS A 91 -7.60 -17.70 -7.85
CA CYS A 91 -7.11 -17.58 -6.47
C CYS A 91 -8.27 -17.28 -5.51
N ARG A 92 -8.68 -18.28 -4.74
CA ARG A 92 -9.83 -18.18 -3.82
C ARG A 92 -9.57 -17.13 -2.74
N PHE A 93 -8.41 -17.19 -2.08
CA PHE A 93 -8.06 -16.35 -0.95
C PHE A 93 -7.08 -15.25 -1.35
N TYR A 94 -7.61 -14.22 -2.02
CA TYR A 94 -6.89 -13.02 -2.42
C TYR A 94 -7.43 -11.80 -1.66
N ILE A 95 -6.54 -11.05 -1.03
CA ILE A 95 -6.86 -9.81 -0.31
C ILE A 95 -5.93 -8.72 -0.81
N ARG A 96 -6.49 -7.57 -1.23
CA ARG A 96 -5.72 -6.38 -1.62
C ARG A 96 -6.19 -5.16 -0.84
N TYR A 97 -5.24 -4.33 -0.44
CA TYR A 97 -5.44 -2.99 0.07
C TYR A 97 -4.41 -2.08 -0.60
N CYS A 98 -4.88 -1.20 -1.50
CA CYS A 98 -4.01 -0.41 -2.37
C CYS A 98 -3.01 -1.31 -3.14
N ASP A 99 -1.71 -1.11 -2.92
CA ASP A 99 -0.58 -1.87 -3.49
C ASP A 99 -0.14 -3.09 -2.67
N ASP A 100 -0.61 -3.19 -1.43
CA ASP A 100 -0.37 -4.33 -0.58
C ASP A 100 -1.42 -5.41 -0.85
N PHE A 101 -0.97 -6.63 -1.10
CA PHE A 101 -1.85 -7.78 -1.28
C PHE A 101 -1.24 -9.05 -0.72
N VAL A 102 -2.10 -9.98 -0.31
CA VAL A 102 -1.77 -11.29 0.24
C VAL A 102 -2.60 -12.35 -0.47
N ILE A 103 -1.97 -13.47 -0.80
CA ILE A 103 -2.62 -14.65 -1.37
C ILE A 103 -2.31 -15.84 -0.46
N PHE A 104 -3.33 -16.63 -0.15
CA PHE A 104 -3.19 -17.85 0.66
C PHE A 104 -3.38 -19.09 -0.20
N GLU A 105 -2.48 -20.05 -0.02
CA GLU A 105 -2.51 -21.35 -0.66
C GLU A 105 -1.78 -22.36 0.24
N ASN A 106 -2.15 -23.64 0.14
CA ASN A 106 -1.59 -24.70 0.98
C ASN A 106 -0.32 -25.33 0.38
N ASP A 107 -0.04 -25.12 -0.91
CA ASP A 107 1.17 -25.60 -1.58
C ASP A 107 2.18 -24.46 -1.84
N LYS A 108 3.35 -24.56 -1.20
CA LYS A 108 4.46 -23.63 -1.40
C LYS A 108 4.96 -23.59 -2.84
N ARG A 109 4.96 -24.72 -3.57
CA ARG A 109 5.39 -24.77 -4.97
C ARG A 109 4.37 -24.08 -5.87
N ALA A 110 3.07 -24.28 -5.62
CA ALA A 110 2.02 -23.54 -6.30
C ALA A 110 2.15 -22.02 -6.08
N LEU A 111 2.48 -21.57 -4.86
CA LEU A 111 2.76 -20.15 -4.60
C LEU A 111 3.99 -19.65 -5.38
N GLY A 112 5.04 -20.45 -5.50
CA GLY A 112 6.21 -20.10 -6.33
C GLY A 112 5.82 -19.83 -7.79
N ARG A 113 5.11 -20.78 -8.42
CA ARG A 113 4.59 -20.62 -9.79
C ARG A 113 3.63 -19.44 -9.92
N LEU A 114 2.82 -19.20 -8.88
CA LEU A 114 1.91 -18.07 -8.85
C LEU A 114 2.66 -16.73 -8.86
N VAL A 115 3.72 -16.60 -8.05
CA VAL A 115 4.54 -15.38 -8.00
C VAL A 115 5.12 -15.03 -9.37
N GLU A 116 5.61 -16.02 -10.12
CA GLU A 116 6.10 -15.83 -11.50
C GLU A 116 4.99 -15.27 -12.41
N ARG A 117 3.82 -15.91 -12.44
CA ARG A 117 2.68 -15.43 -13.26
C ARG A 117 2.20 -14.03 -12.86
N LEU A 118 2.22 -13.71 -11.56
CA LEU A 118 1.88 -12.36 -11.09
C LEU A 118 2.94 -11.33 -11.53
N ALA A 119 4.22 -11.68 -11.46
CA ALA A 119 5.31 -10.81 -11.89
C ALA A 119 5.23 -10.53 -13.39
N ASP A 120 4.93 -11.53 -14.21
CA ASP A 120 4.75 -11.38 -15.65
C ASP A 120 3.55 -10.47 -15.96
N ARG A 121 2.41 -10.71 -15.30
CA ARG A 121 1.21 -9.87 -15.47
C ARG A 121 1.46 -8.42 -15.07
N LEU A 122 2.15 -8.20 -13.96
CA LEU A 122 2.50 -6.85 -13.49
C LEU A 122 3.49 -6.18 -14.44
N SER A 123 4.44 -6.92 -15.01
CA SER A 123 5.40 -6.39 -15.98
C SER A 123 4.70 -5.91 -17.26
N ALA A 124 3.64 -6.58 -17.70
CA ALA A 124 2.81 -6.13 -18.82
C ALA A 124 2.10 -4.79 -18.57
N VAL A 125 1.85 -4.45 -17.30
CA VAL A 125 1.35 -3.13 -16.88
C VAL A 125 2.44 -2.25 -16.27
N ARG A 126 3.72 -2.54 -16.58
CA ARG A 126 4.89 -1.75 -16.17
C ARG A 126 5.02 -1.56 -14.65
N LEU A 127 4.59 -2.55 -13.88
CA LEU A 127 4.74 -2.60 -12.43
C LEU A 127 5.67 -3.75 -12.02
N ARG A 128 6.29 -3.63 -10.84
CA ARG A 128 7.15 -4.68 -10.28
C ARG A 128 6.76 -5.01 -8.86
N LEU A 129 6.83 -6.30 -8.53
CA LEU A 129 6.75 -6.75 -7.15
C LEU A 129 7.94 -6.18 -6.35
N HIS A 130 7.70 -5.88 -5.08
CA HIS A 130 8.77 -5.45 -4.21
C HIS A 130 9.67 -6.64 -3.82
N GLU A 131 10.86 -6.73 -4.41
CA GLU A 131 11.83 -7.85 -4.27
C GLU A 131 12.01 -8.34 -2.83
N ARG A 132 12.21 -7.42 -1.87
CA ARG A 132 12.43 -7.81 -0.47
C ARG A 132 11.16 -8.10 0.33
N LYS A 133 10.01 -7.54 -0.05
CA LYS A 133 8.75 -7.65 0.72
C LYS A 133 7.86 -8.77 0.20
N CYS A 134 7.99 -9.13 -1.07
CA CYS A 134 7.33 -10.30 -1.63
C CYS A 134 7.99 -11.56 -1.06
N GLN A 135 7.29 -12.23 -0.15
CA GLN A 135 7.83 -13.39 0.56
C GLN A 135 6.74 -14.43 0.74
N VAL A 136 7.08 -15.70 0.52
CA VAL A 136 6.21 -16.83 0.85
C VAL A 136 6.54 -17.29 2.27
N ARG A 137 5.55 -17.22 3.16
CA ARG A 137 5.68 -17.58 4.58
C ARG A 137 4.53 -18.47 5.02
N ARG A 138 4.75 -19.24 6.07
CA ARG A 138 3.68 -20.01 6.70
C ARG A 138 2.80 -19.08 7.54
N VAL A 139 1.52 -19.39 7.63
CA VAL A 139 0.55 -18.56 8.37
C VAL A 139 0.76 -18.60 9.89
N ASP A 140 1.36 -19.67 10.42
CA ASP A 140 1.69 -19.83 11.84
C ASP A 140 2.90 -19.01 12.30
N GLU A 141 3.76 -18.56 11.38
CA GLU A 141 4.80 -17.57 11.66
C GLU A 141 4.22 -16.16 11.83
N GLY A 142 2.96 -15.95 11.44
CA GLY A 142 2.26 -14.68 11.44
C GLY A 142 2.62 -13.82 10.22
N VAL A 143 1.60 -13.19 9.64
CA VAL A 143 1.72 -12.35 8.44
C VAL A 143 1.65 -10.88 8.82
N ASP A 144 2.62 -10.08 8.37
CA ASP A 144 2.59 -8.63 8.49
C ASP A 144 1.63 -8.05 7.44
N PHE A 145 0.54 -7.40 7.89
CA PHE A 145 -0.44 -6.77 7.00
C PHE A 145 -1.12 -5.57 7.68
N LEU A 146 -1.17 -4.43 6.99
CA LEU A 146 -1.87 -3.20 7.42
C LEU A 146 -1.57 -2.73 8.86
N GLY A 147 -0.31 -2.80 9.27
CA GLY A 147 0.14 -2.33 10.60
C GLY A 147 0.06 -3.37 11.71
N TYR A 148 -0.46 -4.56 11.40
CA TYR A 148 -0.59 -5.68 12.32
C TYR A 148 0.32 -6.84 11.91
N ARG A 149 0.58 -7.73 12.86
CA ARG A 149 1.04 -9.09 12.61
C ARG A 149 -0.07 -10.05 12.98
N ILE A 150 -0.50 -10.88 12.03
CA ILE A 150 -1.75 -11.63 12.08
C ILE A 150 -1.44 -13.13 12.06
N TRP A 151 -1.94 -13.87 13.05
CA TRP A 151 -1.93 -15.32 13.11
C TRP A 151 -3.36 -15.85 12.92
N PRO A 152 -3.54 -17.15 12.65
CA PRO A 152 -4.86 -17.77 12.61
C PRO A 152 -5.66 -17.59 13.91
N THR A 153 -4.99 -17.49 15.06
CA THR A 153 -5.63 -17.45 16.38
C THR A 153 -5.72 -16.05 16.98
N HIS A 154 -4.85 -15.13 16.59
CA HIS A 154 -4.72 -13.83 17.25
C HIS A 154 -4.03 -12.79 16.37
N ARG A 155 -4.08 -11.51 16.79
CA ARG A 155 -3.46 -10.40 16.06
C ARG A 155 -2.66 -9.54 17.01
N ARG A 156 -1.41 -9.20 16.68
CA ARG A 156 -0.57 -8.29 17.48
C ARG A 156 -0.25 -7.02 16.69
N LEU A 157 0.13 -5.95 17.41
CA LEU A 157 0.71 -4.77 16.78
C LEU A 157 2.14 -5.03 16.33
N ARG A 158 2.56 -4.42 15.22
CA ARG A 158 3.96 -4.42 14.81
C ARG A 158 4.83 -3.69 15.84
N ARG A 159 5.97 -4.29 16.19
CA ARG A 159 6.93 -3.72 17.17
C ARG A 159 7.30 -2.27 16.85
N ASP A 160 7.53 -1.97 15.58
CA ASP A 160 7.90 -0.61 15.15
C ASP A 160 6.77 0.41 15.36
N SER A 161 5.51 -0.02 15.27
CA SER A 161 4.36 0.84 15.58
C SER A 161 4.36 1.21 17.07
N VAL A 162 4.59 0.22 17.94
CA VAL A 162 4.67 0.43 19.39
C VAL A 162 5.86 1.31 19.77
N LEU A 163 7.04 1.07 19.18
CA LEU A 163 8.24 1.87 19.45
C LEU A 163 8.08 3.33 18.97
N ARG A 164 7.52 3.53 17.78
CA ARG A 164 7.21 4.89 17.28
C ARG A 164 6.24 5.62 18.20
N PHE A 165 5.20 4.94 18.68
CA PHE A 165 4.26 5.53 19.63
C PHE A 165 4.93 5.87 20.96
N LYS A 166 5.74 4.98 21.53
CA LYS A 166 6.49 5.26 22.77
C LYS A 166 7.38 6.50 22.63
N ARG A 167 8.06 6.67 21.49
CA ARG A 167 8.87 7.87 21.18
C ARG A 167 8.01 9.12 21.06
N ARG A 168 6.92 9.06 20.28
CA ARG A 168 5.98 10.18 20.12
C ARG A 168 5.38 10.61 21.46
N ARG A 169 4.97 9.67 22.30
CA ARG A 169 4.43 9.94 23.63
C ARG A 169 5.43 10.68 24.52
N ARG A 170 6.71 10.29 24.47
CA ARG A 170 7.79 10.98 25.20
C ARG A 170 7.88 12.44 24.74
N HIS A 171 7.93 12.66 23.43
CA HIS A 171 7.99 14.01 22.86
C HIS A 171 6.77 14.86 23.24
N LEU A 172 5.55 14.31 23.16
CA LEU A 172 4.32 14.99 23.57
C LEU A 172 4.32 15.40 25.05
N ARG A 173 4.84 14.53 25.92
CA ARG A 173 4.98 14.84 27.35
C ARG A 173 6.00 15.95 27.57
N ASP A 174 7.13 15.91 26.88
CA ASP A 174 8.19 16.91 27.03
C ASP A 174 7.73 18.28 26.48
N ALA A 175 7.05 18.31 25.33
CA ALA A 175 6.39 19.50 24.78
C ALA A 175 5.32 20.06 25.75
N ARG A 176 4.55 19.19 26.41
CA ARG A 176 3.54 19.61 27.39
C ARG A 176 4.16 20.30 28.61
N ARG A 177 5.33 19.82 29.04
CA ARG A 177 6.12 20.42 30.15
C ARG A 177 6.74 21.76 29.75
N ALA A 178 7.17 21.90 28.50
CA ALA A 178 7.68 23.14 27.94
C ALA A 178 6.58 24.20 27.69
N GLY A 179 5.31 23.78 27.63
CA GLY A 179 4.17 24.66 27.34
C GLY A 179 3.81 24.74 25.85
N ASP A 180 4.48 23.96 25.00
CA ASP A 180 4.31 23.97 23.54
C ASP A 180 3.03 23.26 23.05
N THR A 181 2.37 22.48 23.91
CA THR A 181 1.13 21.76 23.60
C THR A 181 0.21 21.70 24.81
N ASP A 182 -1.09 21.62 24.56
CA ASP A 182 -2.10 21.44 25.60
C ASP A 182 -2.37 19.95 25.91
N LEU A 183 -3.14 19.71 26.97
CA LEU A 183 -3.52 18.35 27.36
C LEU A 183 -4.53 17.73 26.37
N ALA A 184 -5.34 18.55 25.70
CA ALA A 184 -6.35 18.08 24.76
C ALA A 184 -5.70 17.42 23.54
N HIS A 185 -4.66 18.04 22.98
CA HIS A 185 -3.87 17.52 21.87
C HIS A 185 -3.17 16.20 22.26
N VAL A 186 -2.58 16.14 23.45
CA VAL A 186 -1.96 14.91 23.96
C VAL A 186 -2.98 13.78 24.07
N ARG A 187 -4.16 14.05 24.67
CA ARG A 187 -5.24 13.06 24.78
C ARG A 187 -5.73 12.60 23.41
N ALA A 188 -5.93 13.51 22.47
CA ALA A 188 -6.36 13.17 21.11
C ALA A 188 -5.33 12.28 20.38
N SER A 189 -4.03 12.60 20.48
CA SER A 189 -2.98 11.76 19.87
C SER A 189 -2.92 10.36 20.49
N VAL A 190 -3.17 10.24 21.79
CA VAL A 190 -3.16 8.94 22.48
C VAL A 190 -4.41 8.15 22.13
N ALA A 191 -5.59 8.78 22.18
CA ALA A 191 -6.86 8.17 21.81
C ALA A 191 -6.84 7.62 20.36
N SER A 192 -6.29 8.39 19.42
CA SER A 192 -6.12 7.94 18.04
C SER A 192 -5.29 6.65 17.95
N TRP A 193 -4.17 6.57 18.67
CA TRP A 193 -3.36 5.36 18.68
C TRP A 193 -4.03 4.19 19.42
N MET A 194 -4.73 4.46 20.53
CA MET A 194 -5.49 3.44 21.26
C MET A 194 -6.60 2.83 20.40
N GLY A 195 -7.27 3.65 19.57
CA GLY A 195 -8.27 3.19 18.60
C GLY A 195 -7.68 2.23 17.56
N HIS A 196 -6.44 2.44 17.11
CA HIS A 196 -5.76 1.47 16.26
C HIS A 196 -5.33 0.21 17.04
N ALA A 197 -4.80 0.40 18.26
CA ALA A 197 -4.29 -0.67 19.10
C ALA A 197 -5.37 -1.66 19.56
N GLN A 198 -6.60 -1.17 19.81
CA GLN A 198 -7.71 -1.99 20.31
C GLN A 198 -8.08 -3.16 19.41
N HIS A 199 -7.77 -3.07 18.11
CA HIS A 199 -8.04 -4.16 17.18
C HIS A 199 -7.02 -5.30 17.31
N ALA A 200 -5.94 -5.15 18.06
CA ALA A 200 -4.98 -6.22 18.32
C ALA A 200 -5.00 -6.65 19.79
N ASP A 201 -4.48 -7.84 20.06
CA ASP A 201 -4.20 -8.44 21.36
C ASP A 201 -3.17 -7.61 22.12
N THR A 202 -3.65 -6.49 22.64
CA THR A 202 -2.82 -5.44 23.24
C THR A 202 -3.37 -5.00 24.59
N TRP A 203 -4.27 -5.77 25.19
CA TRP A 203 -4.91 -5.40 26.45
C TRP A 203 -3.90 -4.99 27.53
N GLN A 204 -2.87 -5.82 27.77
CA GLN A 204 -1.82 -5.50 28.74
C GLN A 204 -1.04 -4.24 28.34
N LEU A 205 -0.70 -4.10 27.06
CA LEU A 205 0.02 -2.93 26.53
C LEU A 205 -0.78 -1.64 26.72
N ARG A 206 -2.08 -1.66 26.37
CA ARG A 206 -2.98 -0.51 26.53
C ARG A 206 -3.15 -0.16 28.00
N ARG A 207 -3.35 -1.15 28.87
CA ARG A 207 -3.47 -0.94 30.32
C ARG A 207 -2.23 -0.25 30.89
N THR A 208 -1.02 -0.72 30.55
CA THR A 208 0.22 -0.04 30.95
C THR A 208 0.30 1.39 30.41
N LEU A 209 -0.27 1.69 29.26
CA LEU A 209 -0.25 3.05 28.71
C LEU A 209 -1.26 3.98 29.40
N GLU A 210 -2.38 3.45 29.88
CA GLU A 210 -3.40 4.16 30.66
C GLU A 210 -2.96 4.43 32.11
N THR A 211 -2.28 3.47 32.76
CA THR A 211 -1.86 3.60 34.18
C THR A 211 -0.73 4.61 34.38
N PHE A 212 0.12 4.84 33.37
CA PHE A 212 1.21 5.84 33.43
C PHE A 212 0.72 7.27 33.13
N ALA A 213 -0.46 7.65 33.66
CA ALA A 213 -1.14 8.90 33.35
C ALA A 213 -0.34 10.16 33.79
N TRP A 214 0.16 10.87 32.77
CA TRP A 214 0.34 12.32 32.53
C TRP A 214 0.89 13.23 33.62
#